data_AF-A0AB39S9E1-F1
#
_entry.id   AF-A0AB39S9E1-F1
#
_cell.length_a   1.000
_cell.length_b   1.000
_cell.length_c   1.000
_cell.angle_alpha   90.00
_cell.angle_beta   90.00
_cell.angle_gamma   90.00
#
_symmetry.space_group_name_H-M   'P 1'
#
loop_
_entity.id
_entity.type
_entity.pdbx_description
1 polymer ?
#
loop_
_entity_poly.entity_id
_entity_poly.type
_entity_poly.pdbx_seq_one_letter_code
_entity_poly.pdbx_strand_id
1 'polypeptide(L)'
;MRTHEVPGQTHGTPHVTPARNNRGPRTLGALQSTVGNAVVSQMITVSRMMTEDEFKQGTTAVTGRRGHSEITKVDQALKAFYALPDAGQGARWLALRDIIKACGDYVAHKGDGGSRVGGTRRLGDQAAAAQGQLDPEAVFRDLLTEIDQVMSKGDNPDYDPRMQAGEAQKAAQAIPADRFHEMMGGFVQKLGALREDETLPEETHAVIGELMAVVPLVTVMQYPRGGMGGMKLGPDATDDNPAFTFNVDTQARGGTSFLLGHIAHELTHVAAHQAFGSSPVMELVQSGATDAEVAALAAERKQTLADLKAALAGNPEFDDFQQGMLEEKLVYGGQPQKLEMYASSFEAAGKITPAQKKRLVGWGKAAGDASGTLVEYDTVLNQMLIYLHMWQTSQDNPFYVRLRAAAQAAYDRRSRARRPATDGPAEQSS
;
A
#
# COMPACT_ATOMS: atom_id res chain seq x y z
N MET A 1 6.27 -37.91 -45.57
CA MET A 1 6.21 -37.70 -47.03
C MET A 1 6.32 -36.20 -47.28
N ARG A 2 7.36 -35.79 -48.03
CA ARG A 2 7.73 -34.43 -48.49
C ARG A 2 8.28 -33.44 -47.45
N THR A 3 9.61 -33.39 -47.51
CA THR A 3 10.63 -32.42 -47.13
C THR A 3 10.46 -31.03 -47.76
N HIS A 4 11.02 -29.99 -47.12
CA HIS A 4 11.94 -29.04 -47.78
C HIS A 4 12.83 -28.31 -46.76
N GLU A 5 14.14 -28.37 -47.02
CA GLU A 5 15.26 -27.66 -46.38
C GLU A 5 15.54 -26.28 -47.05
N VAL A 6 15.91 -25.27 -46.23
CA VAL A 6 17.16 -24.42 -46.18
C VAL A 6 17.74 -23.87 -47.51
N PRO A 7 18.34 -22.64 -47.65
CA PRO A 7 19.29 -21.88 -46.79
C PRO A 7 19.02 -20.35 -46.67
N GLY A 8 19.64 -19.52 -45.81
CA GLY A 8 20.99 -19.45 -45.25
C GLY A 8 21.77 -18.30 -45.91
N GLN A 9 22.05 -17.19 -45.20
CA GLN A 9 23.05 -16.20 -45.63
C GLN A 9 23.57 -15.32 -44.48
N THR A 10 24.89 -15.28 -44.35
CA THR A 10 25.71 -14.49 -43.43
C THR A 10 26.55 -13.45 -44.19
N HIS A 11 27.09 -12.50 -43.41
CA HIS A 11 28.25 -11.61 -43.64
C HIS A 11 28.06 -10.25 -44.32
N GLY A 12 28.73 -9.23 -43.76
CA GLY A 12 29.02 -7.98 -44.46
C GLY A 12 29.47 -6.80 -43.59
N THR A 13 30.61 -6.91 -42.90
CA THR A 13 31.36 -5.77 -42.34
C THR A 13 31.84 -4.82 -43.44
N PRO A 14 31.78 -3.49 -43.29
CA PRO A 14 32.55 -2.59 -44.15
C PRO A 14 33.94 -2.29 -43.59
N HIS A 15 34.90 -2.46 -44.48
CA HIS A 15 36.32 -2.27 -44.35
C HIS A 15 36.75 -0.81 -44.09
N VAL A 16 37.76 -0.67 -43.25
CA VAL A 16 38.68 0.46 -43.16
C VAL A 16 39.67 0.42 -44.33
N THR A 17 40.05 1.57 -44.89
CA THR A 17 41.36 1.76 -45.53
C THR A 17 41.90 3.19 -45.32
N PRO A 18 43.23 3.38 -45.33
CA PRO A 18 43.93 4.43 -44.58
C PRO A 18 44.44 5.57 -45.47
N ALA A 19 44.80 6.71 -44.85
CA ALA A 19 45.69 7.69 -45.46
C ALA A 19 46.73 8.21 -44.45
N ARG A 20 47.95 8.37 -44.98
CA ARG A 20 49.27 8.39 -44.36
C ARG A 20 49.75 9.82 -44.04
N ASN A 21 50.46 9.94 -42.91
CA ASN A 21 51.36 11.00 -42.40
C ASN A 21 51.92 12.08 -43.36
N ASN A 22 52.04 13.34 -42.88
CA ASN A 22 53.35 13.95 -42.51
C ASN A 22 53.30 15.40 -41.93
N ARG A 23 54.09 15.61 -40.85
CA ARG A 23 54.84 16.81 -40.37
C ARG A 23 54.16 18.19 -40.38
N GLY A 24 53.98 18.88 -39.24
CA GLY A 24 55.02 19.48 -38.38
C GLY A 24 54.42 20.50 -37.36
N PRO A 25 55.21 21.11 -36.47
CA PRO A 25 54.81 21.40 -35.08
C PRO A 25 54.30 22.84 -34.87
N ARG A 26 53.20 23.03 -34.14
CA ARG A 26 52.82 24.35 -33.58
C ARG A 26 52.11 24.24 -32.23
N THR A 27 52.86 24.65 -31.20
CA THR A 27 52.46 25.48 -30.04
C THR A 27 51.27 25.08 -29.17
N LEU A 28 51.61 24.81 -27.89
CA LEU A 28 50.75 24.92 -26.70
C LEU A 28 50.10 26.31 -26.63
N GLY A 29 48.77 26.36 -26.54
CA GLY A 29 48.06 27.58 -26.18
C GLY A 29 46.61 27.59 -26.65
N ALA A 30 45.70 27.58 -25.67
CA ALA A 30 44.27 27.93 -25.77
C ALA A 30 43.36 26.97 -26.57
N LEU A 31 42.70 26.05 -25.85
CA LEU A 31 41.35 25.55 -26.14
C LEU A 31 40.80 24.81 -24.91
N GLN A 32 40.58 25.57 -23.84
CA GLN A 32 39.70 25.22 -22.72
C GLN A 32 38.64 26.32 -22.69
N SER A 33 37.46 26.09 -23.30
CA SER A 33 36.18 26.73 -22.93
C SER A 33 35.09 26.63 -24.02
N THR A 34 34.76 25.47 -24.58
CA THR A 34 33.59 25.45 -25.51
C THR A 34 32.86 24.11 -25.68
N VAL A 35 32.93 23.21 -24.70
CA VAL A 35 32.08 22.00 -24.69
C VAL A 35 31.32 21.82 -23.36
N GLY A 36 31.69 22.57 -22.31
CA GLY A 36 31.03 22.48 -20.99
C GLY A 36 29.68 23.20 -20.86
N ASN A 37 29.32 24.12 -21.75
CA ASN A 37 28.11 24.94 -21.59
C ASN A 37 26.88 24.44 -22.35
N ALA A 38 27.04 23.57 -23.36
CA ALA A 38 25.89 23.07 -24.13
C ALA A 38 25.17 21.90 -23.44
N VAL A 39 25.89 21.11 -22.63
CA VAL A 39 25.31 19.95 -21.90
C VAL A 39 24.64 20.38 -20.58
N VAL A 40 25.01 21.54 -20.04
CA VAL A 40 24.37 22.12 -18.83
C VAL A 40 23.05 22.84 -19.17
N SER A 41 22.85 23.28 -20.42
CA SER A 41 21.61 23.97 -20.84
C SER A 41 20.50 23.05 -21.36
N GLN A 42 20.71 21.72 -21.37
CA GLN A 42 19.70 20.73 -21.76
C GLN A 42 19.29 19.78 -20.62
N MET A 43 19.67 20.09 -19.39
CA MET A 43 18.98 19.60 -18.20
C MET A 43 17.85 20.58 -17.90
N ILE A 44 16.61 20.13 -18.16
CA ILE A 44 15.32 20.59 -17.60
C ILE A 44 15.45 21.94 -16.86
N THR A 45 14.90 23.01 -17.44
CA THR A 45 14.60 24.26 -16.72
C THR A 45 13.64 23.96 -15.57
N VAL A 46 14.16 23.42 -14.48
CA VAL A 46 13.56 23.51 -13.16
C VAL A 46 13.65 24.99 -12.84
N SER A 47 12.54 25.71 -12.91
CA SER A 47 12.46 27.06 -12.33
C SER A 47 12.87 26.93 -10.87
N ARG A 48 14.13 27.28 -10.59
CA ARG A 48 14.71 27.21 -9.25
C ARG A 48 13.80 28.02 -8.33
N MET A 49 13.27 27.37 -7.30
CA MET A 49 12.52 28.06 -6.26
C MET A 49 13.42 29.17 -5.69
N MET A 50 12.84 30.33 -5.40
CA MET A 50 13.61 31.45 -4.90
C MET A 50 14.34 31.10 -3.60
N THR A 51 15.52 31.67 -3.43
CA THR A 51 16.33 31.60 -2.22
C THR A 51 15.73 32.47 -1.10
N GLU A 52 16.21 32.29 0.13
CA GLU A 52 15.84 33.17 1.25
C GLU A 52 16.08 34.66 0.96
N ASP A 53 17.20 34.99 0.31
CA ASP A 53 17.56 36.38 0.03
C ASP A 53 16.68 36.98 -1.07
N GLU A 54 16.43 36.23 -2.15
CA GLU A 54 15.51 36.62 -3.21
C GLU A 54 14.09 36.81 -2.65
N PHE A 55 13.64 35.93 -1.76
CA PHE A 55 12.35 36.06 -1.11
C PHE A 55 12.29 37.32 -0.22
N LYS A 56 13.32 37.58 0.60
CA LYS A 56 13.39 38.77 1.46
C LYS A 56 13.39 40.05 0.62
N GLN A 57 14.17 40.10 -0.45
CA GLN A 57 14.20 41.23 -1.39
C GLN A 57 12.83 41.43 -2.04
N GLY A 58 12.23 40.35 -2.57
CA GLY A 58 10.92 40.35 -3.21
C GLY A 58 9.72 40.60 -2.29
N THR A 59 9.95 40.65 -0.97
CA THR A 59 8.92 40.92 0.07
C THR A 59 9.33 42.07 1.00
N THR A 60 10.15 42.98 0.51
CA THR A 60 10.50 44.21 1.24
C THR A 60 9.24 45.07 1.37
N ALA A 61 8.79 45.30 2.60
CA ALA A 61 7.64 46.18 2.84
C ALA A 61 8.10 47.63 3.02
N VAL A 62 7.29 48.57 2.51
CA VAL A 62 7.49 50.02 2.69
C VAL A 62 7.30 50.44 4.16
N THR A 63 6.47 49.70 4.92
CA THR A 63 6.19 49.95 6.34
C THR A 63 6.12 48.65 7.14
N GLY A 64 6.55 48.69 8.41
CA GLY A 64 6.42 47.58 9.37
C GLY A 64 7.63 46.64 9.46
N ARG A 65 8.03 46.28 10.70
CA ARG A 65 9.17 45.39 10.99
C ARG A 65 8.82 43.94 10.62
N ARG A 66 9.64 43.30 9.78
CA ARG A 66 9.49 41.90 9.33
C ARG A 66 9.39 40.92 10.50
N GLY A 67 10.27 41.06 11.48
CA GLY A 67 10.44 40.14 12.60
C GLY A 67 9.29 40.07 13.62
N HIS A 68 8.19 40.82 13.43
CA HIS A 68 6.99 40.76 14.30
C HIS A 68 5.73 40.48 13.47
N SER A 69 5.88 39.91 12.28
CA SER A 69 4.77 39.63 11.37
C SER A 69 4.73 38.17 10.94
N GLU A 70 3.55 37.70 10.53
CA GLU A 70 3.30 36.33 10.07
C GLU A 70 4.23 35.87 8.92
N ILE A 71 4.88 36.80 8.21
CA ILE A 71 5.86 36.48 7.16
C ILE A 71 7.06 35.68 7.71
N THR A 72 7.35 35.80 9.01
CA THR A 72 8.43 35.06 9.67
C THR A 72 8.20 33.55 9.63
N LYS A 73 6.95 33.08 9.58
CA LYS A 73 6.63 31.66 9.38
C LYS A 73 7.06 31.19 7.99
N VAL A 74 6.90 32.04 6.97
CA VAL A 74 7.38 31.76 5.61
C VAL A 74 8.91 31.74 5.56
N ASP A 75 9.58 32.69 6.23
CA ASP A 75 11.05 32.69 6.37
C ASP A 75 11.56 31.40 7.01
N GLN A 76 10.91 30.97 8.10
CA GLN A 76 11.28 29.76 8.83
C GLN A 76 11.09 28.51 7.98
N ALA A 77 9.96 28.38 7.27
CA ALA A 77 9.71 27.24 6.39
C ALA A 77 10.72 27.18 5.23
N LEU A 78 11.02 28.32 4.60
CA LEU A 78 11.99 28.39 3.50
C LEU A 78 13.42 28.06 3.97
N LYS A 79 13.81 28.58 5.14
CA LYS A 79 15.09 28.25 5.76
C LYS A 79 15.19 26.77 6.10
N ALA A 80 14.13 26.19 6.67
CA ALA A 80 14.09 24.77 7.01
C ALA A 80 14.26 23.90 5.76
N PHE A 81 13.60 24.25 4.65
CA PHE A 81 13.76 23.56 3.37
C PHE A 81 15.20 23.58 2.86
N TYR A 82 15.88 24.73 2.87
CA TYR A 82 17.28 24.82 2.42
C TYR A 82 18.29 24.25 3.40
N ALA A 83 17.90 24.05 4.66
CA ALA A 83 18.71 23.37 5.68
C ALA A 83 18.55 21.85 5.65
N LEU A 84 17.62 21.30 4.85
CA LEU A 84 17.53 19.86 4.65
C LEU A 84 18.88 19.37 4.08
N PRO A 85 19.43 18.25 4.60
CA PRO A 85 20.55 17.57 3.95
C PRO A 85 20.14 17.09 2.54
N ASP A 86 20.97 16.29 1.87
CA ASP A 86 20.53 15.47 0.73
C ASP A 86 19.47 14.46 1.20
N ALA A 87 18.30 14.97 1.53
CA ALA A 87 17.21 14.29 2.18
C ALA A 87 16.36 13.59 1.14
N GLY A 88 15.72 12.49 1.56
CA GLY A 88 14.74 11.77 0.75
C GLY A 88 13.63 12.69 0.22
N GLN A 89 12.98 12.25 -0.85
CA GLN A 89 11.85 12.94 -1.45
C GLN A 89 10.69 13.14 -0.48
N GLY A 90 10.48 12.24 0.49
CA GLY A 90 9.45 12.41 1.53
C GLY A 90 9.68 13.62 2.43
N ALA A 91 10.90 13.81 2.94
CA ALA A 91 11.26 14.98 3.74
C ALA A 91 11.16 16.28 2.93
N ARG A 92 11.59 16.24 1.66
CA ARG A 92 11.45 17.35 0.71
C ARG A 92 9.99 17.71 0.45
N TRP A 93 9.12 16.71 0.28
CA TRP A 93 7.67 16.88 0.09
C TRP A 93 7.04 17.63 1.28
N LEU A 94 7.33 17.19 2.51
CA LEU A 94 6.80 17.82 3.72
C LEU A 94 7.27 19.27 3.87
N ALA A 95 8.56 19.54 3.63
CA ALA A 95 9.09 20.90 3.71
C ALA A 95 8.51 21.84 2.65
N LEU A 96 8.30 21.36 1.42
CA LEU A 96 7.60 22.14 0.38
C LEU A 96 6.15 22.43 0.78
N ARG A 97 5.46 21.45 1.36
CA ARG A 97 4.10 21.65 1.87
C ARG A 97 4.05 22.70 2.98
N ASP A 98 5.02 22.69 3.88
CA ASP A 98 5.11 23.69 4.95
C ASP A 98 5.32 25.11 4.38
N ILE A 99 6.11 25.26 3.31
CA ILE A 99 6.24 26.53 2.56
C ILE A 99 4.89 26.93 1.95
N ILE A 100 4.22 26.02 1.24
CA ILE A 100 2.93 26.28 0.58
C ILE A 100 1.89 26.73 1.62
N LYS A 101 1.79 26.00 2.74
CA LYS A 101 0.89 26.32 3.84
C LYS A 101 1.21 27.68 4.45
N ALA A 102 2.47 27.95 4.80
CA ALA A 102 2.87 29.23 5.38
C ALA A 102 2.60 30.40 4.43
N CYS A 103 2.80 30.20 3.12
CA CYS A 103 2.48 31.19 2.10
C CYS A 103 0.96 31.45 2.02
N GLY A 104 0.16 30.39 2.00
CA GLY A 104 -1.31 30.46 1.99
C GLY A 104 -1.87 31.17 3.22
N ASP A 105 -1.41 30.79 4.42
CA ASP A 105 -1.81 31.38 5.69
C ASP A 105 -1.48 32.89 5.74
N TYR A 106 -0.29 33.28 5.26
CA TYR A 106 0.11 34.68 5.18
C TYR A 106 -0.79 35.48 4.24
N VAL A 107 -1.06 34.96 3.04
CA VAL A 107 -1.91 35.60 2.03
C VAL A 107 -3.34 35.75 2.57
N ALA A 108 -3.89 34.71 3.19
CA ALA A 108 -5.21 34.75 3.82
C ALA A 108 -5.27 35.80 4.95
N HIS A 109 -4.25 35.86 5.80
CA HIS A 109 -4.19 36.82 6.91
C HIS A 109 -4.07 38.28 6.44
N LYS A 110 -3.38 38.56 5.33
CA LYS A 110 -3.18 39.93 4.82
C LYS A 110 -4.21 40.40 3.80
N GLY A 111 -4.94 39.48 3.16
CA GLY A 111 -5.78 39.78 2.00
C GLY A 111 -4.97 40.24 0.78
N ASP A 112 -5.64 40.69 -0.28
CA ASP A 112 -4.98 41.07 -1.55
C ASP A 112 -4.13 42.36 -1.48
N GLY A 113 -4.35 43.21 -0.48
CA GLY A 113 -3.72 44.54 -0.39
C GLY A 113 -2.34 44.57 0.30
N GLY A 114 -1.84 43.45 0.81
CA GLY A 114 -0.58 43.41 1.55
C GLY A 114 0.66 43.60 0.66
N SER A 115 1.58 44.50 1.04
CA SER A 115 2.79 44.82 0.25
C SER A 115 3.72 43.63 -0.03
N ARG A 116 3.62 42.53 0.73
CA ARG A 116 4.41 41.31 0.53
C ARG A 116 3.67 40.17 -0.18
N VAL A 117 2.35 40.31 -0.38
CA VAL A 117 1.46 39.23 -0.87
C VAL A 117 1.91 38.71 -2.24
N GLY A 118 2.29 39.61 -3.16
CA GLY A 118 2.77 39.20 -4.48
C GLY A 118 4.04 38.33 -4.43
N GLY A 119 5.00 38.65 -3.55
CA GLY A 119 6.19 37.83 -3.36
C GLY A 119 5.89 36.48 -2.71
N THR A 120 5.01 36.47 -1.69
CA THR A 120 4.56 35.26 -1.02
C THR A 120 3.80 34.31 -1.96
N ARG A 121 2.91 34.83 -2.82
CA ARG A 121 2.21 34.01 -3.82
C ARG A 121 3.19 33.34 -4.77
N ARG A 122 4.14 34.10 -5.32
CA ARG A 122 5.16 33.55 -6.22
C ARG A 122 5.99 32.43 -5.56
N LEU A 123 6.36 32.58 -4.28
CA LEU A 123 7.05 31.50 -3.56
C LEU A 123 6.16 30.28 -3.40
N GLY A 124 4.90 30.47 -2.99
CA GLY A 124 3.93 29.38 -2.88
C GLY A 124 3.74 28.61 -4.19
N ASP A 125 3.61 29.33 -5.32
CA ASP A 125 3.46 28.75 -6.64
C ASP A 125 4.72 27.97 -7.07
N GLN A 126 5.92 28.51 -6.79
CA GLN A 126 7.19 27.81 -7.04
C GLN A 126 7.32 26.55 -6.19
N ALA A 127 6.94 26.61 -4.91
CA ALA A 127 6.98 25.46 -4.01
C ALA A 127 5.98 24.37 -4.46
N ALA A 128 4.77 24.76 -4.87
CA ALA A 128 3.79 23.83 -5.43
C ALA A 128 4.27 23.18 -6.74
N ALA A 129 4.88 23.97 -7.63
CA ALA A 129 5.47 23.45 -8.86
C ALA A 129 6.62 22.46 -8.57
N ALA A 130 7.51 22.79 -7.63
CA ALA A 130 8.59 21.91 -7.21
C ALA A 130 8.05 20.61 -6.55
N GLN A 131 6.98 20.72 -5.75
CA GLN A 131 6.34 19.56 -5.13
C GLN A 131 5.75 18.62 -6.18
N GLY A 132 5.10 19.16 -7.22
CA GLY A 132 4.55 18.39 -8.35
C GLY A 132 5.59 17.73 -9.26
N GLN A 133 6.89 18.05 -9.10
CA GLN A 133 7.99 17.42 -9.84
C GLN A 133 8.64 16.26 -9.08
N LEU A 134 8.27 16.03 -7.82
CA LEU A 134 8.77 14.89 -7.05
C LEU A 134 8.18 13.59 -7.60
N ASP A 135 8.96 12.51 -7.55
CA ASP A 135 8.50 11.19 -7.93
C ASP A 135 7.54 10.66 -6.84
N PRO A 136 6.24 10.48 -7.16
CA PRO A 136 5.23 10.12 -6.17
C PRO A 136 5.53 8.77 -5.49
N GLU A 137 6.17 7.84 -6.18
CA GLU A 137 6.57 6.57 -5.58
C GLU A 137 7.68 6.75 -4.54
N ALA A 138 8.73 7.51 -4.86
CA ALA A 138 9.80 7.80 -3.93
C ALA A 138 9.28 8.57 -2.69
N VAL A 139 8.39 9.55 -2.90
CA VAL A 139 7.71 10.27 -1.80
C VAL A 139 6.94 9.28 -0.92
N PHE A 140 6.13 8.39 -1.52
CA PHE A 140 5.37 7.40 -0.76
C PHE A 140 6.28 6.49 0.09
N ARG A 141 7.34 5.94 -0.50
CA ARG A 141 8.26 5.02 0.19
C ARG A 141 9.03 5.71 1.33
N ASP A 142 9.47 6.94 1.12
CA ASP A 142 10.15 7.71 2.15
C ASP A 142 9.20 8.05 3.30
N LEU A 143 7.99 8.50 3.01
CA LEU A 143 6.99 8.79 4.05
C LEU A 143 6.59 7.52 4.81
N LEU A 144 6.50 6.37 4.15
CA LEU A 144 6.27 5.08 4.80
C LEU A 144 7.39 4.74 5.78
N THR A 145 8.65 4.98 5.38
CA THR A 145 9.83 4.77 6.23
C THR A 145 9.84 5.70 7.44
N GLU A 146 9.44 6.96 7.27
CA GLU A 146 9.30 7.91 8.39
C GLU A 146 8.21 7.45 9.38
N ILE A 147 7.08 6.96 8.88
CA ILE A 147 6.00 6.43 9.72
C ILE A 147 6.47 5.18 10.48
N ASP A 148 7.21 4.27 9.83
CA ASP A 148 7.83 3.12 10.50
C ASP A 148 8.75 3.56 11.64
N GLN A 149 9.54 4.63 11.44
CA GLN A 149 10.41 5.18 12.49
C GLN A 149 9.61 5.80 13.64
N VAL A 150 8.50 6.49 13.35
CA VAL A 150 7.60 7.04 14.39
C VAL A 150 7.04 5.90 15.22
N MET A 151 6.50 4.86 14.57
CA MET A 151 5.98 3.69 15.29
C MET A 151 7.05 2.96 16.11
N SER A 152 8.28 2.85 15.60
CA SER A 152 9.38 2.19 16.34
C SER A 152 9.75 2.88 17.65
N LYS A 153 9.36 4.15 17.82
CA LYS A 153 9.55 4.93 19.05
C LYS A 153 8.35 4.84 20.01
N GLY A 154 7.29 4.11 19.64
CA GLY A 154 6.03 4.06 20.38
C GLY A 154 5.17 5.32 20.24
N ASP A 155 5.46 6.16 19.23
CA ASP A 155 4.67 7.35 18.94
C ASP A 155 3.51 7.01 18.00
N ASN A 156 2.37 7.70 18.17
CA ASN A 156 1.21 7.52 17.31
C ASN A 156 1.33 8.39 16.03
N PRO A 157 1.45 7.78 14.83
CA PRO A 157 1.58 8.52 13.57
C PRO A 157 0.33 9.32 13.17
N ASP A 158 -0.85 8.97 13.68
CA ASP A 158 -2.09 9.74 13.46
C ASP A 158 -2.07 11.10 14.19
N TYR A 159 -1.20 11.25 15.20
CA TYR A 159 -1.00 12.51 15.91
C TYR A 159 0.15 13.36 15.35
N ASP A 160 0.87 12.90 14.31
CA ASP A 160 1.87 13.75 13.67
C ASP A 160 1.15 14.98 13.05
N PRO A 161 1.46 16.22 13.48
CA PRO A 161 0.84 17.43 12.94
C PRO A 161 1.13 17.62 11.44
N ARG A 162 2.14 16.93 10.91
CA ARG A 162 2.47 16.87 9.49
C ARG A 162 1.61 15.85 8.73
N MET A 163 0.70 15.11 9.36
CA MET A 163 -0.24 14.18 8.71
C MET A 163 0.45 13.22 7.70
N GLN A 164 1.58 12.63 8.10
CA GLN A 164 2.43 11.85 7.19
C GLN A 164 1.67 10.73 6.47
N ALA A 165 0.78 10.01 7.18
CA ALA A 165 -0.04 8.95 6.61
C ALA A 165 -0.99 9.44 5.49
N GLY A 166 -1.62 10.60 5.70
CA GLY A 166 -2.50 11.21 4.69
C GLY A 166 -1.72 11.71 3.47
N GLU A 167 -0.50 12.23 3.66
CA GLU A 167 0.37 12.62 2.54
C GLU A 167 0.92 11.43 1.77
N ALA A 168 1.30 10.36 2.47
CA ALA A 168 1.71 9.11 1.83
C ALA A 168 0.57 8.55 0.97
N GLN A 169 -0.66 8.55 1.48
CA GLN A 169 -1.82 8.11 0.70
C GLN A 169 -2.02 8.97 -0.58
N LYS A 170 -1.90 10.30 -0.48
CA LYS A 170 -1.97 11.20 -1.65
C LYS A 170 -0.86 10.92 -2.66
N ALA A 171 0.37 10.70 -2.18
CA ALA A 171 1.49 10.36 -3.04
C ALA A 171 1.22 9.04 -3.77
N ALA A 172 0.74 8.01 -3.07
CA ALA A 172 0.37 6.73 -3.67
C ALA A 172 -0.73 6.86 -4.74
N GLN A 173 -1.75 7.71 -4.51
CA GLN A 173 -2.81 7.98 -5.48
C GLN A 173 -2.32 8.68 -6.76
N ALA A 174 -1.21 9.41 -6.69
CA ALA A 174 -0.60 10.09 -7.82
C ALA A 174 0.30 9.17 -8.68
N ILE A 175 0.56 7.94 -8.23
CA ILE A 175 1.37 6.97 -8.97
C ILE A 175 0.58 6.43 -10.18
N PRO A 176 1.16 6.42 -11.39
CA PRO A 176 0.57 5.76 -12.56
C PRO A 176 0.23 4.29 -12.28
N ALA A 177 -0.85 3.77 -12.87
CA ALA A 177 -1.40 2.45 -12.50
C ALA A 177 -0.42 1.28 -12.72
N ASP A 178 0.36 1.31 -13.79
CA ASP A 178 1.41 0.35 -14.12
C ASP A 178 2.53 0.38 -13.07
N ARG A 179 3.03 1.57 -12.74
CA ARG A 179 4.02 1.76 -11.67
C ARG A 179 3.49 1.38 -10.29
N PHE A 180 2.21 1.64 -10.02
CA PHE A 180 1.56 1.26 -8.76
C PHE A 180 1.52 -0.26 -8.62
N HIS A 181 1.14 -0.97 -9.68
CA HIS A 181 1.14 -2.43 -9.69
C HIS A 181 2.55 -3.00 -9.44
N GLU A 182 3.58 -2.47 -10.13
CA GLU A 182 4.97 -2.87 -9.91
C GLU A 182 5.43 -2.59 -8.47
N MET A 183 5.15 -1.39 -7.95
CA MET A 183 5.45 -1.01 -6.57
C MET A 183 4.81 -1.98 -5.57
N MET A 184 3.54 -2.34 -5.76
CA MET A 184 2.82 -3.30 -4.92
C MET A 184 3.37 -4.72 -5.05
N GLY A 185 3.83 -5.12 -6.24
CA GLY A 185 4.57 -6.37 -6.46
C GLY A 185 5.82 -6.46 -5.58
N GLY A 186 6.54 -5.36 -5.41
CA GLY A 186 7.65 -5.28 -4.46
C GLY A 186 7.23 -5.49 -3.01
N PHE A 187 6.05 -5.03 -2.59
CA PHE A 187 5.53 -5.28 -1.23
C PHE A 187 5.02 -6.72 -1.06
N VAL A 188 4.45 -7.34 -2.10
CA VAL A 188 4.13 -8.77 -2.09
C VAL A 188 5.40 -9.62 -1.91
N GLN A 189 6.49 -9.28 -2.61
CA GLN A 189 7.78 -9.93 -2.42
C GLN A 189 8.32 -9.74 -0.99
N LYS A 190 8.18 -8.54 -0.42
CA LYS A 190 8.54 -8.30 0.99
C LYS A 190 7.73 -9.15 1.96
N LEU A 191 6.41 -9.28 1.75
CA LEU A 191 5.56 -10.17 2.55
C LEU A 191 6.05 -11.62 2.45
N GLY A 192 6.35 -12.10 1.24
CA GLY A 192 6.88 -13.45 1.03
C GLY A 192 8.25 -13.67 1.69
N ALA A 193 9.12 -12.65 1.68
CA ALA A 193 10.44 -12.71 2.30
C ALA A 193 10.40 -12.84 3.83
N LEU A 194 9.30 -12.47 4.50
CA LEU A 194 9.12 -12.72 5.94
C LEU A 194 9.17 -14.22 6.27
N ARG A 195 8.90 -15.11 5.30
CA ARG A 195 9.04 -16.56 5.46
C ARG A 195 10.49 -17.03 5.60
N GLU A 196 11.47 -16.17 5.34
CA GLU A 196 12.88 -16.50 5.60
C GLU A 196 13.32 -16.03 7.00
N ASP A 197 12.43 -15.39 7.77
CA ASP A 197 12.70 -14.98 9.14
C ASP A 197 12.52 -16.16 10.11
N GLU A 198 13.63 -16.61 10.70
CA GLU A 198 13.66 -17.72 11.67
C GLU A 198 12.92 -17.39 12.98
N THR A 199 12.68 -16.11 13.26
CA THR A 199 11.94 -15.67 14.44
C THR A 199 10.41 -15.68 14.24
N LEU A 200 9.95 -15.93 13.02
CA LEU A 200 8.53 -16.00 12.71
C LEU A 200 7.90 -17.28 13.31
N PRO A 201 6.76 -17.20 14.00
CA PRO A 201 6.06 -18.38 14.51
C PRO A 201 5.64 -19.35 13.38
N GLU A 202 5.64 -20.65 13.65
CA GLU A 202 5.29 -21.68 12.66
C GLU A 202 3.91 -21.46 12.03
N GLU A 203 2.92 -21.01 12.83
CA GLU A 203 1.58 -20.73 12.32
C GLU A 203 1.58 -19.59 11.30
N THR A 204 2.44 -18.58 11.52
CA THR A 204 2.57 -17.44 10.60
C THR A 204 3.39 -17.80 9.36
N HIS A 205 4.40 -18.67 9.48
CA HIS A 205 5.08 -19.28 8.34
C HIS A 205 4.11 -20.01 7.42
N ALA A 206 3.24 -20.86 8.00
CA ALA A 206 2.25 -21.63 7.25
C ALA A 206 1.26 -20.71 6.51
N VAL A 207 0.78 -19.66 7.19
CA VAL A 207 -0.08 -18.64 6.59
C VAL A 207 0.63 -17.95 5.43
N ILE A 208 1.84 -17.40 5.61
CA ILE A 208 2.56 -16.73 4.50
C ILE A 208 2.79 -17.70 3.34
N GLY A 209 3.15 -18.96 3.61
CA GLY A 209 3.30 -19.99 2.58
C GLY A 209 2.03 -20.19 1.74
N GLU A 210 0.86 -20.25 2.37
CA GLU A 210 -0.43 -20.32 1.67
C GLU A 210 -0.72 -19.07 0.84
N LEU A 211 -0.48 -17.89 1.41
CA LEU A 211 -0.71 -16.62 0.71
C LEU A 211 0.19 -16.47 -0.52
N MET A 212 1.45 -16.89 -0.42
CA MET A 212 2.38 -16.84 -1.55
C MET A 212 2.01 -17.84 -2.65
N ALA A 213 1.37 -18.97 -2.32
CA ALA A 213 0.92 -19.95 -3.31
C ALA A 213 -0.17 -19.40 -4.24
N VAL A 214 -0.93 -18.38 -3.80
CA VAL A 214 -2.02 -17.78 -4.59
C VAL A 214 -1.65 -16.47 -5.27
N VAL A 215 -0.45 -15.92 -5.02
CA VAL A 215 0.05 -14.70 -5.69
C VAL A 215 -0.02 -14.78 -7.23
N PRO A 216 0.33 -15.91 -7.89
CA PRO A 216 0.24 -16.00 -9.35
C PRO A 216 -1.16 -15.82 -9.93
N LEU A 217 -2.22 -15.93 -9.11
CA LEU A 217 -3.61 -15.72 -9.54
C LEU A 217 -4.01 -14.23 -9.53
N VAL A 218 -3.23 -13.36 -8.87
CA VAL A 218 -3.46 -11.91 -8.83
C VAL A 218 -2.90 -11.26 -10.09
N THR A 219 -3.77 -10.76 -10.94
CA THR A 219 -3.40 -10.19 -12.24
C THR A 219 -3.18 -8.69 -12.20
N VAL A 220 -3.88 -7.97 -11.31
CA VAL A 220 -3.79 -6.52 -11.19
C VAL A 220 -3.83 -6.11 -9.72
N MET A 221 -2.97 -5.17 -9.34
CA MET A 221 -3.01 -4.47 -8.05
C MET A 221 -3.19 -2.99 -8.36
N GLN A 222 -4.22 -2.38 -7.80
CA GLN A 222 -4.59 -0.99 -8.14
C GLN A 222 -5.14 -0.23 -6.93
N TYR A 223 -5.15 1.09 -7.03
CA TYR A 223 -5.85 1.93 -6.06
C TYR A 223 -7.38 1.83 -6.24
N PRO A 224 -8.19 1.84 -5.17
CA PRO A 224 -9.65 1.85 -5.28
C PRO A 224 -10.17 3.08 -6.06
N ARG A 225 -10.69 2.89 -7.27
CA ARG A 225 -11.36 3.95 -8.05
C ARG A 225 -12.89 3.82 -7.95
N GLY A 226 -13.52 4.62 -7.10
CA GLY A 226 -14.98 4.83 -7.12
C GLY A 226 -15.86 3.63 -6.71
N GLY A 227 -15.39 2.73 -5.85
CA GLY A 227 -16.17 1.61 -5.32
C GLY A 227 -15.58 1.05 -4.02
N MET A 228 -16.24 0.07 -3.41
CA MET A 228 -15.70 -0.63 -2.23
C MET A 228 -14.30 -1.17 -2.53
N GLY A 229 -13.37 -0.95 -1.59
CA GLY A 229 -12.07 -1.64 -1.56
C GLY A 229 -12.24 -3.16 -1.50
N GLY A 230 -11.16 -3.90 -1.69
CA GLY A 230 -11.20 -5.37 -1.72
C GLY A 230 -10.87 -5.99 -3.08
N MET A 231 -10.97 -7.30 -3.16
CA MET A 231 -10.73 -8.06 -4.38
C MET A 231 -11.92 -8.06 -5.37
N LYS A 232 -11.63 -8.17 -6.67
CA LYS A 232 -12.62 -8.39 -7.73
C LYS A 232 -12.15 -9.54 -8.62
N LEU A 233 -13.04 -10.45 -8.98
CA LEU A 233 -12.83 -11.33 -10.13
C LEU A 233 -12.89 -10.49 -11.42
N GLY A 234 -11.94 -10.73 -12.31
CA GLY A 234 -11.89 -10.11 -13.64
C GLY A 234 -13.10 -10.52 -14.47
N PRO A 235 -13.54 -9.67 -15.41
CA PRO A 235 -14.73 -9.93 -16.22
C PRO A 235 -14.62 -11.20 -17.09
N ASP A 236 -13.40 -11.59 -17.46
CA ASP A 236 -13.11 -12.79 -18.26
C ASP A 236 -12.61 -13.97 -17.39
N ALA A 237 -12.68 -13.85 -16.06
CA ALA A 237 -12.30 -14.92 -15.16
C ALA A 237 -13.27 -16.10 -15.35
N THR A 238 -12.72 -17.25 -15.72
CA THR A 238 -13.44 -18.53 -15.73
C THR A 238 -12.95 -19.37 -14.57
N ASP A 239 -13.71 -20.40 -14.18
CA ASP A 239 -13.28 -21.33 -13.12
C ASP A 239 -11.90 -21.94 -13.41
N ASP A 240 -11.56 -22.12 -14.71
CA ASP A 240 -10.27 -22.66 -15.17
C ASP A 240 -9.15 -21.61 -15.28
N ASN A 241 -9.48 -20.32 -15.25
CA ASN A 241 -8.51 -19.23 -15.35
C ASN A 241 -8.98 -18.01 -14.53
N PRO A 242 -8.93 -18.10 -13.20
CA PRO A 242 -9.39 -17.01 -12.35
C PRO A 242 -8.39 -15.85 -12.41
N ALA A 243 -8.88 -14.66 -12.76
CA ALA A 243 -8.10 -13.43 -12.76
C ALA A 243 -8.56 -12.55 -11.59
N PHE A 244 -7.69 -12.29 -10.62
CA PHE A 244 -8.03 -11.45 -9.48
C PHE A 244 -7.44 -10.04 -9.59
N THR A 245 -8.28 -9.03 -9.44
CA THR A 245 -7.87 -7.64 -9.23
C THR A 245 -7.92 -7.33 -7.74
N PHE A 246 -6.79 -6.91 -7.19
CA PHE A 246 -6.62 -6.53 -5.81
C PHE A 246 -6.67 -4.99 -5.71
N ASN A 247 -7.66 -4.44 -5.01
CA ASN A 247 -7.63 -3.02 -4.63
C ASN A 247 -6.82 -2.85 -3.34
N VAL A 248 -5.63 -2.25 -3.43
CA VAL A 248 -4.75 -2.04 -2.28
C VAL A 248 -5.08 -0.71 -1.62
N ASP A 249 -5.46 -0.74 -0.36
CA ASP A 249 -5.60 0.47 0.45
C ASP A 249 -4.22 0.90 0.96
N THR A 250 -3.79 2.09 0.55
CA THR A 250 -2.50 2.68 0.94
C THR A 250 -2.65 3.68 2.08
N GLN A 251 -3.66 3.53 2.94
CA GLN A 251 -3.74 4.20 4.24
C GLN A 251 -2.49 3.86 5.07
N ALA A 252 -1.43 4.65 4.93
CA ALA A 252 -0.13 4.38 5.54
C ALA A 252 -0.09 4.58 7.06
N ARG A 253 -1.24 4.60 7.75
CA ARG A 253 -1.36 4.93 9.17
C ARG A 253 -0.55 4.03 10.10
N GLY A 254 -0.28 2.78 9.72
CA GLY A 254 0.60 1.87 10.46
C GLY A 254 1.89 1.52 9.70
N GLY A 255 2.36 2.41 8.83
CA GLY A 255 3.61 2.21 8.09
C GLY A 255 3.59 0.96 7.19
N THR A 256 4.75 0.34 7.04
CA THR A 256 4.95 -0.89 6.27
C THR A 256 4.14 -2.05 6.85
N SER A 257 3.98 -2.16 8.18
CA SER A 257 3.23 -3.27 8.77
C SER A 257 1.75 -3.24 8.35
N PHE A 258 1.13 -2.05 8.31
CA PHE A 258 -0.22 -1.87 7.79
C PHE A 258 -0.33 -2.37 6.34
N LEU A 259 0.58 -1.94 5.48
CA LEU A 259 0.55 -2.27 4.05
C LEU A 259 0.74 -3.78 3.81
N LEU A 260 1.72 -4.40 4.46
CA LEU A 260 1.94 -5.85 4.35
C LEU A 260 0.76 -6.65 4.91
N GLY A 261 0.19 -6.22 6.04
CA GLY A 261 -1.00 -6.85 6.60
C GLY A 261 -2.24 -6.67 5.72
N HIS A 262 -2.39 -5.53 5.03
CA HIS A 262 -3.46 -5.34 4.02
C HIS A 262 -3.26 -6.26 2.81
N ILE A 263 -2.03 -6.44 2.35
CA ILE A 263 -1.71 -7.44 1.31
C ILE A 263 -2.05 -8.85 1.78
N ALA A 264 -1.72 -9.20 3.02
CA ALA A 264 -2.07 -10.50 3.59
C ALA A 264 -3.59 -10.69 3.71
N HIS A 265 -4.33 -9.66 4.13
CA HIS A 265 -5.80 -9.66 4.18
C HIS A 265 -6.40 -10.09 2.83
N GLU A 266 -5.90 -9.50 1.75
CA GLU A 266 -6.52 -9.61 0.43
C GLU A 266 -6.10 -10.88 -0.29
N LEU A 267 -4.85 -11.32 -0.10
CA LEU A 267 -4.42 -12.66 -0.52
C LEU A 267 -5.17 -13.76 0.23
N THR A 268 -5.61 -13.49 1.47
CA THR A 268 -6.43 -14.46 2.23
C THR A 268 -7.80 -14.65 1.57
N HIS A 269 -8.40 -13.62 0.99
CA HIS A 269 -9.63 -13.76 0.20
C HIS A 269 -9.43 -14.72 -0.99
N VAL A 270 -8.30 -14.64 -1.72
CA VAL A 270 -7.97 -15.59 -2.80
C VAL A 270 -7.82 -17.00 -2.26
N ALA A 271 -7.04 -17.17 -1.20
CA ALA A 271 -6.77 -18.47 -0.60
C ALA A 271 -8.05 -19.14 -0.11
N ALA A 272 -8.94 -18.37 0.52
CA ALA A 272 -10.25 -18.83 0.94
C ALA A 272 -11.15 -19.18 -0.26
N HIS A 273 -11.15 -18.36 -1.31
CA HIS A 273 -11.93 -18.65 -2.51
C HIS A 273 -11.50 -19.96 -3.18
N GLN A 274 -10.19 -20.16 -3.36
CA GLN A 274 -9.62 -21.41 -3.89
C GLN A 274 -9.93 -22.61 -2.99
N ALA A 275 -9.96 -22.41 -1.67
CA ALA A 275 -10.23 -23.50 -0.73
C ALA A 275 -11.71 -23.89 -0.65
N PHE A 276 -12.61 -22.91 -0.67
CA PHE A 276 -14.02 -23.12 -0.36
C PHE A 276 -14.93 -23.18 -1.59
N GLY A 277 -14.42 -22.84 -2.78
CA GLY A 277 -15.23 -22.74 -4.00
C GLY A 277 -16.31 -21.66 -3.86
N SER A 278 -15.94 -20.54 -3.23
CA SER A 278 -16.87 -19.47 -2.89
C SER A 278 -17.33 -18.70 -4.13
N SER A 279 -18.39 -17.91 -4.00
CA SER A 279 -18.81 -16.99 -5.04
C SER A 279 -17.82 -15.83 -5.22
N PRO A 280 -18.03 -14.92 -6.20
CA PRO A 280 -17.30 -13.66 -6.29
C PRO A 280 -17.32 -12.77 -5.04
N VAL A 281 -18.22 -13.01 -4.08
CA VAL A 281 -18.23 -12.34 -2.77
C VAL A 281 -17.14 -12.87 -1.83
N MET A 282 -16.50 -13.99 -2.18
CA MET A 282 -15.37 -14.60 -1.46
C MET A 282 -15.71 -15.01 -0.03
N GLU A 283 -16.93 -15.50 0.17
CA GLU A 283 -17.36 -15.96 1.48
C GLU A 283 -16.45 -17.07 2.02
N LEU A 284 -16.10 -16.97 3.30
CA LEU A 284 -15.21 -17.86 4.06
C LEU A 284 -15.95 -19.12 4.54
N VAL A 285 -16.77 -19.69 3.67
CA VAL A 285 -17.68 -20.82 3.92
C VAL A 285 -17.59 -21.77 2.75
N GLN A 286 -17.44 -23.06 3.03
CA GLN A 286 -17.43 -24.10 2.00
C GLN A 286 -18.72 -24.09 1.18
N SER A 287 -18.58 -24.13 -0.14
CA SER A 287 -19.71 -24.23 -1.05
C SER A 287 -20.56 -25.46 -0.73
N GLY A 288 -21.88 -25.27 -0.67
CA GLY A 288 -22.83 -26.33 -0.31
C GLY A 288 -23.12 -26.46 1.19
N ALA A 289 -22.49 -25.67 2.06
CA ALA A 289 -22.82 -25.65 3.49
C ALA A 289 -24.31 -25.36 3.75
N THR A 290 -24.87 -26.08 4.71
CA THR A 290 -26.24 -25.89 5.20
C THR A 290 -26.33 -24.67 6.11
N ASP A 291 -27.54 -24.12 6.27
CA ASP A 291 -27.77 -22.99 7.18
C ASP A 291 -27.33 -23.30 8.63
N ALA A 292 -27.47 -24.56 9.07
CA ALA A 292 -27.05 -24.99 10.40
C ALA A 292 -25.53 -24.99 10.56
N GLU A 293 -24.79 -25.47 9.55
CA GLU A 293 -23.32 -25.42 9.53
C GLU A 293 -22.81 -23.98 9.48
N VAL A 294 -23.46 -23.13 8.70
CA VAL A 294 -23.15 -21.70 8.62
C VAL A 294 -23.36 -21.01 9.97
N ALA A 295 -24.50 -21.25 10.61
CA ALA A 295 -24.81 -20.69 11.92
C ALA A 295 -23.78 -21.13 12.98
N ALA A 296 -23.43 -22.42 13.00
CA ALA A 296 -22.43 -22.97 13.93
C ALA A 296 -21.05 -22.35 13.70
N LEU A 297 -20.60 -22.24 12.44
CA LEU A 297 -19.33 -21.62 12.08
C LEU A 297 -19.28 -20.14 12.46
N ALA A 298 -20.36 -19.39 12.20
CA ALA A 298 -20.44 -17.98 12.56
C ALA A 298 -20.40 -17.76 14.08
N ALA A 299 -21.06 -18.63 14.85
CA ALA A 299 -21.03 -18.60 16.31
C ALA A 299 -19.63 -18.90 16.86
N GLU A 300 -18.94 -19.92 16.34
CA GLU A 300 -17.55 -20.25 16.69
C GLU A 300 -16.62 -19.05 16.46
N ARG A 301 -16.70 -18.46 15.27
CA ARG A 301 -15.87 -17.30 14.89
C ARG A 301 -16.17 -16.07 15.74
N LYS A 302 -17.45 -15.77 16.00
CA LYS A 302 -17.87 -14.68 16.88
C LYS A 302 -17.29 -14.85 18.29
N GLN A 303 -17.36 -16.06 18.84
CA GLN A 303 -16.78 -16.34 20.15
C GLN A 303 -15.27 -16.14 20.14
N THR A 304 -14.59 -16.60 19.10
CA THR A 304 -13.13 -16.42 18.97
C THR A 304 -12.73 -14.95 18.91
N LEU A 305 -13.46 -14.12 18.14
CA LEU A 305 -13.22 -12.67 18.12
C LEU A 305 -13.46 -12.01 19.49
N ALA A 306 -14.48 -12.47 20.23
CA ALA A 306 -14.74 -11.99 21.58
C ALA A 306 -13.59 -12.37 22.55
N ASP A 307 -13.08 -13.60 22.46
CA ASP A 307 -11.96 -14.07 23.27
C ASP A 307 -10.66 -13.31 22.95
N LEU A 308 -10.42 -13.00 21.66
CA LEU A 308 -9.32 -12.15 21.23
C LEU A 308 -9.46 -10.74 21.77
N LYS A 309 -10.67 -10.15 21.71
CA LYS A 309 -10.93 -8.83 22.28
C LYS A 309 -10.68 -8.79 23.79
N ALA A 310 -11.08 -9.85 24.50
CA ALA A 310 -10.81 -9.98 25.94
C ALA A 310 -9.30 -10.11 26.24
N ALA A 311 -8.53 -10.81 25.40
CA ALA A 311 -7.09 -10.95 25.56
C ALA A 311 -6.30 -9.68 25.18
N LEU A 312 -6.86 -8.85 24.28
CA LEU A 312 -6.31 -7.54 23.92
C LEU A 312 -6.54 -6.52 25.05
N ALA A 313 -7.69 -6.60 25.73
CA ALA A 313 -8.09 -5.62 26.74
C ALA A 313 -7.09 -5.58 27.92
N GLY A 314 -6.52 -4.40 28.15
CA GLY A 314 -5.60 -4.17 29.28
C GLY A 314 -4.22 -4.80 29.10
N ASN A 315 -3.84 -5.15 27.87
CA ASN A 315 -2.50 -5.65 27.57
C ASN A 315 -1.49 -4.48 27.52
N PRO A 316 -0.53 -4.40 28.45
CA PRO A 316 0.38 -3.26 28.56
C PRO A 316 1.51 -3.25 27.53
N GLU A 317 1.65 -4.31 26.71
CA GLU A 317 2.67 -4.39 25.68
C GLU A 317 2.32 -3.56 24.43
N PHE A 318 1.04 -3.24 24.24
CA PHE A 318 0.57 -2.42 23.12
C PHE A 318 0.40 -0.98 23.57
N ASP A 319 0.89 -0.04 22.74
CA ASP A 319 0.52 1.36 22.87
C ASP A 319 -0.94 1.61 22.41
N ASP A 320 -1.47 2.80 22.71
CA ASP A 320 -2.85 3.17 22.38
C ASP A 320 -3.15 3.04 20.87
N PHE A 321 -2.16 3.28 20.01
CA PHE A 321 -2.32 3.20 18.57
C PHE A 321 -2.41 1.75 18.10
N GLN A 322 -1.49 0.89 18.54
CA GLN A 322 -1.49 -0.54 18.24
C GLN A 322 -2.77 -1.20 18.77
N GLN A 323 -3.17 -0.88 20.00
CA GLN A 323 -4.41 -1.38 20.60
C GLN A 323 -5.63 -0.96 19.76
N GLY A 324 -5.70 0.31 19.36
CA GLY A 324 -6.76 0.83 18.50
C GLY A 324 -6.82 0.12 17.13
N MET A 325 -5.66 -0.11 16.51
CA MET A 325 -5.58 -0.83 15.24
C MET A 325 -6.07 -2.28 15.35
N LEU A 326 -5.66 -3.01 16.38
CA LEU A 326 -6.08 -4.39 16.60
C LEU A 326 -7.59 -4.47 16.92
N GLU A 327 -8.08 -3.57 17.77
CA GLU A 327 -9.51 -3.52 18.10
C GLU A 327 -10.37 -3.22 16.87
N GLU A 328 -9.96 -2.27 16.03
CA GLU A 328 -10.66 -1.96 14.77
C GLU A 328 -10.80 -3.21 13.89
N LYS A 329 -9.73 -4.03 13.78
CA LYS A 329 -9.75 -5.25 12.98
C LYS A 329 -10.66 -6.34 13.57
N LEU A 330 -10.63 -6.52 14.88
CA LEU A 330 -11.55 -7.46 15.56
C LEU A 330 -13.01 -7.04 15.37
N VAL A 331 -13.31 -5.75 15.48
CA VAL A 331 -14.67 -5.22 15.23
C VAL A 331 -15.04 -5.41 13.76
N TYR A 332 -14.16 -5.07 12.83
CA TYR A 332 -14.37 -5.20 11.39
C TYR A 332 -14.68 -6.66 10.98
N GLY A 333 -13.97 -7.62 11.56
CA GLY A 333 -14.14 -9.05 11.32
C GLY A 333 -15.50 -9.60 11.76
N GLY A 334 -16.15 -8.95 12.73
CA GLY A 334 -17.41 -9.39 13.32
C GLY A 334 -18.62 -8.52 12.98
N GLN A 335 -18.51 -7.59 12.03
CA GLN A 335 -19.58 -6.63 11.74
C GLN A 335 -20.89 -7.33 11.29
N PRO A 336 -22.05 -6.94 11.85
CA PRO A 336 -23.33 -7.51 11.43
C PRO A 336 -23.70 -7.05 10.02
N GLN A 337 -24.54 -7.84 9.34
CA GLN A 337 -25.11 -7.56 8.02
C GLN A 337 -24.11 -7.43 6.86
N LYS A 338 -22.83 -7.71 7.09
CA LYS A 338 -21.77 -7.43 6.12
C LYS A 338 -21.83 -8.33 4.90
N LEU A 339 -22.12 -9.62 5.09
CA LEU A 339 -22.31 -10.56 3.98
C LEU A 339 -23.48 -10.11 3.08
N GLU A 340 -24.57 -9.65 3.68
CA GLU A 340 -25.77 -9.19 2.98
C GLU A 340 -25.53 -7.91 2.19
N MET A 341 -24.78 -6.96 2.77
CA MET A 341 -24.35 -5.74 2.08
C MET A 341 -23.48 -6.07 0.88
N TYR A 342 -22.55 -7.03 1.02
CA TYR A 342 -21.65 -7.43 -0.05
C TYR A 342 -22.42 -8.14 -1.16
N ALA A 343 -23.27 -9.12 -0.81
CA ALA A 343 -24.12 -9.82 -1.77
C ALA A 343 -25.01 -8.84 -2.57
N SER A 344 -25.60 -7.85 -1.91
CA SER A 344 -26.42 -6.84 -2.58
C SER A 344 -25.62 -5.94 -3.51
N SER A 345 -24.45 -5.49 -3.07
CA SER A 345 -23.57 -4.63 -3.88
C SER A 345 -23.00 -5.36 -5.10
N PHE A 346 -22.65 -6.63 -4.95
CA PHE A 346 -22.11 -7.45 -6.03
C PHE A 346 -23.18 -7.85 -7.05
N GLU A 347 -24.41 -8.12 -6.61
CA GLU A 347 -25.54 -8.35 -7.54
C GLU A 347 -25.89 -7.07 -8.30
N ALA A 348 -25.96 -5.92 -7.63
CA ALA A 348 -26.20 -4.63 -8.29
C ALA A 348 -25.12 -4.29 -9.34
N ALA A 349 -23.89 -4.77 -9.13
CA ALA A 349 -22.79 -4.66 -10.08
C ALA A 349 -22.76 -5.78 -11.14
N GLY A 350 -23.75 -6.68 -11.16
CA GLY A 350 -23.85 -7.79 -12.12
C GLY A 350 -22.82 -8.91 -11.91
N LYS A 351 -22.14 -8.95 -10.76
CA LYS A 351 -21.04 -9.90 -10.48
C LYS A 351 -21.52 -11.23 -9.94
N ILE A 352 -22.70 -11.27 -9.32
CA ILE A 352 -23.33 -12.50 -8.86
C ILE A 352 -24.77 -12.56 -9.35
N THR A 353 -25.27 -13.78 -9.52
CA THR A 353 -26.66 -14.05 -9.89
C THR A 353 -27.62 -13.74 -8.74
N PRO A 354 -28.91 -13.48 -9.02
CA PRO A 354 -29.93 -13.36 -7.99
C PRO A 354 -30.04 -14.60 -7.08
N ALA A 355 -29.77 -15.79 -7.62
CA ALA A 355 -29.76 -17.05 -6.87
C ALA A 355 -28.60 -17.10 -5.86
N GLN A 356 -27.39 -16.70 -6.27
CA GLN A 356 -26.24 -16.57 -5.37
C GLN A 356 -26.53 -15.54 -4.28
N LYS A 357 -27.05 -14.34 -4.63
CA LYS A 357 -27.44 -13.34 -3.63
C LYS A 357 -28.45 -13.90 -2.61
N LYS A 358 -29.50 -14.59 -3.08
CA LYS A 358 -30.51 -15.18 -2.19
C LYS A 358 -29.89 -16.17 -1.21
N ARG A 359 -28.96 -17.01 -1.66
CA ARG A 359 -28.21 -17.95 -0.80
C ARG A 359 -27.37 -17.20 0.24
N LEU A 360 -26.56 -16.24 -0.18
CA LEU A 360 -25.68 -15.47 0.73
C LEU A 360 -26.48 -14.67 1.77
N VAL A 361 -27.62 -14.11 1.39
CA VAL A 361 -28.54 -13.45 2.33
C VAL A 361 -29.17 -14.47 3.30
N GLY A 362 -29.48 -15.68 2.85
CA GLY A 362 -29.91 -16.77 3.72
C GLY A 362 -28.86 -17.13 4.77
N TRP A 363 -27.61 -17.30 4.32
CA TRP A 363 -26.45 -17.54 5.19
C TRP A 363 -26.20 -16.38 6.17
N GLY A 364 -26.33 -15.13 5.72
CA GLY A 364 -26.24 -13.95 6.59
C GLY A 364 -27.29 -13.98 7.71
N LYS A 365 -28.54 -14.33 7.37
CA LYS A 365 -29.61 -14.53 8.37
C LYS A 365 -29.32 -15.67 9.34
N ALA A 366 -28.79 -16.80 8.84
CA ALA A 366 -28.42 -17.94 9.69
C ALA A 366 -27.30 -17.59 10.67
N ALA A 367 -26.33 -16.76 10.24
CA ALA A 367 -25.26 -16.25 11.08
C ALA A 367 -25.70 -15.14 12.07
N GLY A 368 -26.83 -14.47 11.81
CA GLY A 368 -27.31 -13.36 12.62
C GLY A 368 -26.30 -12.22 12.70
N ASP A 369 -26.06 -11.69 13.90
CA ASP A 369 -25.12 -10.58 14.11
C ASP A 369 -23.65 -10.95 13.82
N ALA A 370 -23.35 -12.21 13.52
CA ALA A 370 -22.00 -12.68 13.18
C ALA A 370 -21.74 -12.73 11.66
N SER A 371 -22.63 -12.21 10.81
CA SER A 371 -22.52 -12.42 9.36
C SER A 371 -21.22 -11.89 8.73
N GLY A 372 -20.58 -10.87 9.31
CA GLY A 372 -19.26 -10.40 8.87
C GLY A 372 -18.13 -11.42 9.04
N THR A 373 -18.27 -12.34 10.00
CA THR A 373 -17.28 -13.42 10.18
C THR A 373 -17.23 -14.38 8.99
N LEU A 374 -18.28 -14.38 8.16
CA LEU A 374 -18.34 -15.20 6.95
C LEU A 374 -17.62 -14.57 5.76
N VAL A 375 -17.04 -13.37 5.91
CA VAL A 375 -16.27 -12.70 4.84
C VAL A 375 -14.90 -12.27 5.34
N GLU A 376 -14.78 -11.86 6.60
CA GLU A 376 -13.59 -11.11 7.05
C GLU A 376 -12.79 -11.81 8.14
N TYR A 377 -13.33 -12.86 8.75
CA TYR A 377 -12.70 -13.49 9.91
C TYR A 377 -11.27 -13.94 9.61
N ASP A 378 -11.09 -14.79 8.59
CA ASP A 378 -9.78 -15.32 8.22
C ASP A 378 -8.81 -14.19 7.81
N THR A 379 -9.31 -13.16 7.12
CA THR A 379 -8.50 -12.06 6.57
C THR A 379 -7.97 -11.13 7.66
N VAL A 380 -8.79 -10.80 8.66
CA VAL A 380 -8.33 -9.95 9.79
C VAL A 380 -7.35 -10.68 10.70
N LEU A 381 -7.49 -12.00 10.89
CA LEU A 381 -6.53 -12.77 11.68
C LEU A 381 -5.15 -12.75 11.04
N ASN A 382 -5.07 -13.08 9.75
CA ASN A 382 -3.81 -13.09 9.00
C ASN A 382 -3.20 -11.69 8.92
N GLN A 383 -4.02 -10.64 8.74
CA GLN A 383 -3.56 -9.25 8.77
C GLN A 383 -2.90 -8.88 10.10
N MET A 384 -3.53 -9.24 11.22
CA MET A 384 -2.97 -8.96 12.55
C MET A 384 -1.72 -9.79 12.85
N LEU A 385 -1.58 -11.02 12.34
CA LEU A 385 -0.33 -11.80 12.50
C LEU A 385 0.87 -11.04 11.93
N ILE A 386 0.70 -10.42 10.74
CA ILE A 386 1.76 -9.61 10.13
C ILE A 386 2.07 -8.39 10.99
N TYR A 387 1.05 -7.74 11.56
CA TYR A 387 1.27 -6.59 12.44
C TYR A 387 2.12 -6.97 13.66
N LEU A 388 1.72 -8.01 14.39
CA LEU A 388 2.41 -8.42 15.63
C LEU A 388 3.85 -8.87 15.36
N HIS A 389 4.10 -9.57 14.26
CA HIS A 389 5.48 -9.91 13.88
C HIS A 389 6.31 -8.66 13.53
N MET A 390 5.78 -7.76 12.71
CA MET A 390 6.49 -6.53 12.33
C MET A 390 6.72 -5.57 13.50
N TRP A 391 5.84 -5.58 14.50
CA TRP A 391 5.99 -4.84 15.75
C TRP A 391 6.87 -5.57 16.78
N GLN A 392 7.41 -6.74 16.44
CA GLN A 392 8.25 -7.55 17.32
C GLN A 392 7.58 -7.89 18.66
N THR A 393 6.25 -8.06 18.64
CA THR A 393 5.48 -8.45 19.83
C THR A 393 5.96 -9.81 20.33
N SER A 394 6.11 -9.92 21.65
CA SER A 394 6.49 -11.16 22.32
C SER A 394 5.56 -12.31 21.90
N GLN A 395 6.14 -13.45 21.51
CA GLN A 395 5.35 -14.62 21.11
C GLN A 395 4.55 -15.23 22.26
N ASP A 396 4.94 -14.93 23.50
CA ASP A 396 4.24 -15.33 24.74
C ASP A 396 3.12 -14.35 25.12
N ASN A 397 2.98 -13.23 24.40
CA ASN A 397 1.90 -12.28 24.62
C ASN A 397 0.54 -13.01 24.53
N PRO A 398 -0.35 -12.90 25.55
CA PRO A 398 -1.60 -13.66 25.59
C PRO A 398 -2.53 -13.42 24.40
N PHE A 399 -2.53 -12.21 23.84
CA PHE A 399 -3.27 -11.89 22.62
C PHE A 399 -2.64 -12.59 21.42
N TYR A 400 -1.31 -12.50 21.26
CA TYR A 400 -0.62 -13.11 20.12
C TYR A 400 -0.76 -14.65 20.11
N VAL A 401 -0.62 -15.31 21.26
CA VAL A 401 -0.82 -16.77 21.39
C VAL A 401 -2.22 -17.18 20.91
N ARG A 402 -3.26 -16.46 21.36
CA ARG A 402 -4.64 -16.75 20.95
C ARG A 402 -4.88 -16.46 19.47
N LEU A 403 -4.28 -15.39 18.95
CA LEU A 403 -4.37 -15.02 17.54
C LEU A 403 -3.76 -16.10 16.65
N ARG A 404 -2.57 -16.63 17.01
CA ARG A 404 -1.92 -17.73 16.29
C ARG A 404 -2.77 -18.98 16.28
N ALA A 405 -3.34 -19.37 17.42
CA ALA A 405 -4.25 -20.52 17.49
C ALA A 405 -5.49 -20.35 16.59
N ALA A 406 -6.10 -19.16 16.60
CA ALA A 406 -7.26 -18.85 15.76
C ALA A 406 -6.90 -18.89 14.26
N ALA A 407 -5.74 -18.33 13.89
CA ALA A 407 -5.26 -18.32 12.52
C ALA A 407 -4.90 -19.74 12.03
N GLN A 408 -4.28 -20.56 12.87
CA GLN A 408 -4.00 -21.96 12.57
C GLN A 408 -5.29 -22.75 12.33
N ALA A 409 -6.31 -22.58 13.18
CA ALA A 409 -7.60 -23.24 12.98
C ALA A 409 -8.26 -22.83 11.65
N ALA A 410 -8.16 -21.55 11.27
CA ALA A 410 -8.64 -21.06 9.98
C ALA A 410 -7.85 -21.65 8.80
N TYR A 411 -6.52 -21.67 8.89
CA TYR A 411 -5.64 -22.32 7.92
C TYR A 411 -5.96 -23.80 7.73
N ASP A 412 -6.12 -24.55 8.83
CA ASP A 412 -6.44 -25.98 8.79
C ASP A 412 -7.78 -26.23 8.11
N ARG A 413 -8.77 -25.35 8.35
CA ARG A 413 -10.08 -25.44 7.69
C ARG A 413 -9.95 -25.27 6.17
N ARG A 414 -9.20 -24.26 5.70
CA ARG A 414 -8.94 -24.05 4.26
C ARG A 414 -8.15 -25.23 3.67
N SER A 415 -7.14 -25.71 4.39
CA SER A 415 -6.33 -26.86 3.97
C SER A 415 -7.12 -28.15 3.86
N ARG A 416 -8.07 -28.41 4.76
CA ARG A 416 -9.01 -29.54 4.65
C ARG A 416 -9.95 -29.39 3.46
N ALA A 417 -10.50 -28.20 3.23
CA ALA A 417 -11.44 -27.96 2.13
C ALA A 417 -10.80 -28.12 0.74
N ARG A 418 -9.50 -27.83 0.61
CA ARG A 418 -8.73 -28.07 -0.63
C ARG A 418 -8.47 -29.56 -0.94
N ARG A 419 -8.56 -30.46 0.03
CA ARG A 419 -8.28 -31.88 -0.23
C ARG A 419 -9.41 -32.46 -1.09
N PRO A 420 -9.11 -33.10 -2.23
CA PRO A 420 -10.13 -33.80 -2.98
C PRO A 420 -10.79 -34.85 -2.09
N ALA A 421 -12.11 -35.04 -2.24
CA ALA A 421 -12.89 -36.04 -1.51
C ALA A 421 -12.57 -37.47 -1.99
N THR A 422 -11.29 -37.85 -2.03
CA THR A 422 -10.82 -39.12 -2.59
C THR A 422 -10.80 -40.29 -1.60
N ASP A 423 -11.20 -40.10 -0.35
CA ASP A 423 -11.35 -41.20 0.62
C ASP A 423 -12.82 -41.48 0.92
N GLY A 424 -13.57 -41.90 -0.11
CA GLY A 424 -14.77 -42.70 0.12
C GLY A 424 -14.35 -44.05 0.70
N PRO A 425 -15.11 -44.64 1.66
CA PRO A 425 -14.73 -45.91 2.26
C PRO A 425 -14.58 -46.94 1.16
N ALA A 426 -13.41 -47.58 1.08
CA ALA A 426 -13.23 -48.77 0.28
C ALA A 426 -14.32 -49.76 0.71
N GLU A 427 -15.31 -49.98 -0.16
CA GLU A 427 -16.25 -51.08 -0.03
C GLU A 427 -15.41 -52.35 0.09
N GLN A 428 -15.27 -52.85 1.32
CA GLN A 428 -14.81 -54.19 1.59
C GLN A 428 -15.86 -55.14 1.02
N SER A 429 -15.69 -55.44 -0.26
CA SER A 429 -16.28 -56.58 -0.93
C SER A 429 -15.37 -57.77 -0.69
N SER A 430 -15.62 -58.51 0.40
CA SER A 430 -15.35 -59.95 0.54
C SER A 430 -16.01 -60.47 1.81
#